data_AF-A0A534LT99-F1
#
_entry.id   AF-A0A534LT99-F1
#
_cell.length_a   1.000
_cell.length_b   1.000
_cell.length_c   1.000
_cell.angle_alpha   90.00
_cell.angle_beta   90.00
_cell.angle_gamma   90.00
#
_symmetry.space_group_name_H-M   'P 1'
#
loop_
_entity.id
_entity.type
_entity.pdbx_description
1 polymer ?
#
loop_
_entity_poly.entity_id
_entity_poly.type
_entity_poly.pdbx_seq_one_letter_code
_entity_poly.pdbx_strand_id
1 'polypeptide(L)' 'IPIVIGGEHSLAPAVVRAFPKDIGVIGIDAHLDFRESYLDDPWSHACSARRIADHIGVEHVVYLGVRSYSREERED' A
#
# COMPACT_ATOMS: atom_id res chain seq x y z
N ILE A 1 19.81 -5.80 5.82
CA ILE A 1 18.35 -5.57 5.96
C ILE A 1 18.17 -4.07 6.13
N PRO A 2 17.52 -3.36 5.20
CA PRO A 2 17.31 -1.92 5.32
C PRO A 2 16.25 -1.60 6.38
N ILE A 3 16.44 -0.50 7.10
CA ILE A 3 15.42 0.11 7.95
C ILE A 3 15.20 1.50 7.37
N VAL A 4 13.96 1.78 6.96
CA VAL A 4 13.58 3.06 6.36
C VAL A 4 12.70 3.81 7.35
N ILE A 5 13.09 5.03 7.69
CA ILE A 5 12.28 5.94 8.52
C ILE A 5 11.59 6.90 7.55
N GLY A 6 10.28 6.74 7.40
CA GLY A 6 9.46 7.58 6.53
C GLY A 6 8.90 8.82 7.22
N GLY A 7 8.11 9.57 6.46
CA GLY A 7 7.17 10.56 6.98
C GLY A 7 5.74 10.13 6.65
N GLU A 8 5.42 10.08 5.36
CA GLU A 8 4.14 9.57 4.85
C GLU A 8 4.24 8.12 4.34
N HIS A 9 3.08 7.44 4.31
CA HIS A 9 2.97 6.06 3.83
C HIS A 9 3.28 5.92 2.32
N SER A 10 3.16 7.01 1.55
CA SER A 10 3.45 7.09 0.11
C SER A 10 4.89 6.71 -0.27
N LEU A 11 5.81 6.67 0.70
CA LEU A 11 7.18 6.17 0.51
C LEU A 11 7.25 4.64 0.35
N ALA A 12 6.35 3.89 1.01
CA ALA A 12 6.42 2.43 1.09
C ALA A 12 6.45 1.71 -0.27
N PRO A 13 5.65 2.11 -1.30
CA PRO A 13 5.73 1.50 -2.63
C PRO A 13 7.12 1.61 -3.26
N ALA A 14 7.84 2.72 -3.05
CA ALA A 14 9.19 2.89 -3.60
C ALA A 14 10.20 1.96 -2.94
N VAL A 15 10.05 1.71 -1.63
CA VAL A 15 10.88 0.74 -0.89
C VAL A 15 10.62 -0.67 -1.39
N VAL A 16 9.34 -1.07 -1.53
CA VAL A 16 8.97 -2.40 -2.01
C VAL A 16 9.48 -2.66 -3.43
N ARG A 17 9.43 -1.66 -4.33
CA ARG A 17 9.97 -1.75 -5.71
C ARG A 17 11.47 -2.02 -5.79
N ALA A 18 12.23 -1.80 -4.71
CA ALA A 18 13.66 -2.09 -4.67
C ALA A 18 13.97 -3.58 -4.37
N PHE A 19 12.97 -4.38 -4.01
CA PHE A 19 13.11 -5.82 -3.76
C PHE A 19 12.69 -6.67 -4.97
N PRO A 20 13.06 -7.97 -5.02
CA PRO A 20 12.47 -8.90 -5.97
C PRO A 20 10.94 -8.95 -5.84
N LYS A 21 10.23 -9.32 -6.91
CA LYS A 21 8.75 -9.38 -6.89
C LYS A 21 8.20 -10.55 -6.07
N ASP A 22 8.97 -11.63 -5.91
CA ASP A 22 8.59 -12.80 -5.11
C ASP A 22 8.83 -12.55 -3.62
N ILE A 23 8.08 -11.58 -3.08
CA ILE A 23 8.06 -11.21 -1.67
C ILE A 23 6.61 -11.03 -1.22
N GLY A 24 6.36 -11.16 0.08
CA GLY A 24 5.10 -10.77 0.70
C GLY A 24 5.25 -9.44 1.46
N VAL A 25 4.18 -8.64 1.51
CA VAL A 25 4.12 -7.40 2.29
C VAL A 25 3.02 -7.53 3.34
N ILE A 26 3.39 -7.26 4.60
CA ILE A 26 2.46 -7.13 5.72
C ILE A 26 2.40 -5.66 6.11
N GLY A 27 1.25 -5.02 5.88
CA GLY A 27 0.93 -3.68 6.37
C GLY A 27 0.25 -3.75 7.74
N ILE A 28 0.60 -2.83 8.64
CA ILE A 28 -0.10 -2.62 9.90
C ILE A 28 -0.65 -1.20 9.87
N ASP A 29 -1.93 -1.06 9.57
CA ASP A 29 -2.55 0.25 9.33
C ASP A 29 -4.03 0.24 9.75
N ALA A 30 -4.53 1.41 10.14
CA ALA A 30 -5.96 1.62 10.36
C ALA A 30 -6.73 1.76 9.04
N HIS A 31 -6.07 2.24 7.99
CA HIS A 31 -6.63 2.47 6.66
C HIS A 31 -6.17 1.39 5.69
N LEU A 32 -7.01 1.09 4.69
CA LEU A 32 -6.64 0.11 3.66
C LEU A 32 -5.64 0.69 2.63
N ASP A 33 -5.64 2.02 2.45
CA ASP A 33 -4.78 2.76 1.53
C ASP A 33 -4.73 2.18 0.11
N PHE A 34 -5.88 1.72 -0.38
CA PHE A 34 -6.02 0.94 -1.61
C PHE A 34 -6.79 1.67 -2.71
N ARG A 35 -6.94 2.99 -2.57
CA ARG A 35 -7.57 3.83 -3.59
C ARG A 35 -6.73 3.86 -4.85
N GLU A 36 -7.40 3.97 -6.00
CA GLU A 36 -6.73 4.23 -7.27
C GLU A 36 -6.03 5.60 -7.32
N SER A 37 -6.70 6.62 -6.79
CA SER A 37 -6.15 7.97 -6.60
C SER A 37 -6.85 8.67 -5.44
N TYR A 38 -6.20 9.66 -4.84
CA TYR A 38 -6.79 10.54 -3.84
C TYR A 38 -6.40 11.98 -4.14
N LEU A 39 -7.39 12.88 -4.27
CA LEU A 39 -7.19 14.27 -4.70
C LEU A 39 -6.39 14.37 -6.01
N ASP A 40 -6.76 13.54 -6.98
CA ASP A 40 -6.10 13.42 -8.30
C ASP A 40 -4.63 12.96 -8.25
N ASP A 41 -4.15 12.49 -7.09
CA ASP A 41 -2.80 11.95 -6.93
C ASP A 41 -2.82 10.42 -6.73
N PRO A 42 -2.32 9.63 -7.70
CA PRO A 42 -2.17 8.18 -7.58
C PRO A 42 -1.02 7.74 -6.65
N TRP A 43 -0.16 8.67 -6.23
CA TRP A 43 0.96 8.44 -5.31
C TRP A 43 0.70 8.99 -3.90
N SER A 44 -0.53 9.41 -3.63
CA SER A 44 -0.96 9.80 -2.29
C SER A 44 -0.76 8.67 -1.27
N HIS A 45 -0.56 9.01 0.00
CA HIS A 45 -0.43 8.02 1.08
C HIS A 45 -1.65 7.08 1.14
N ALA A 46 -2.85 7.57 0.79
CA ALA A 46 -4.09 6.78 0.73
C ALA A 46 -4.18 5.78 -0.45
N CYS A 47 -3.11 5.67 -1.26
CA CYS A 47 -3.01 4.76 -2.41
C CYS A 47 -1.83 3.78 -2.27
N SER A 48 -1.12 3.81 -1.14
CA SER A 48 0.16 3.10 -0.97
C SER A 48 0.00 1.59 -1.14
N ALA A 49 -1.03 0.99 -0.53
CA ALA A 49 -1.29 -0.45 -0.63
C ALA A 49 -1.63 -0.85 -2.07
N ARG A 50 -2.39 -0.01 -2.81
CA ARG A 50 -2.71 -0.23 -4.22
C ARG A 50 -1.45 -0.27 -5.07
N ARG A 51 -0.57 0.72 -4.90
CA ARG A 51 0.70 0.81 -5.63
C ARG A 51 1.67 -0.34 -5.33
N ILE A 52 1.58 -0.92 -4.13
CA ILE A 52 2.31 -2.14 -3.75
C ILE A 52 1.71 -3.36 -4.46
N ALA A 53 0.39 -3.57 -4.37
CA ALA A 53 -0.29 -4.68 -5.03
C ALA A 53 -0.12 -4.66 -6.55
N ASP A 54 -0.19 -3.49 -7.18
CA ASP A 54 0.09 -3.30 -8.61
C ASP A 54 1.50 -3.82 -9.01
N HIS A 55 2.45 -3.81 -8.06
CA HIS A 55 3.83 -4.21 -8.30
C HIS A 55 4.09 -5.70 -8.09
N ILE A 56 3.55 -6.27 -7.00
CA ILE A 56 3.87 -7.64 -6.53
C ILE A 56 2.69 -8.63 -6.59
N GLY A 57 1.50 -8.20 -6.99
CA GLY A 57 0.27 -8.98 -6.93
C GLY A 57 -0.49 -8.76 -5.62
N VAL A 58 -1.82 -8.72 -5.68
CA VAL A 58 -2.68 -8.48 -4.51
C VAL A 58 -2.63 -9.64 -3.52
N GLU A 59 -2.41 -10.86 -4.02
CA GLU A 59 -2.28 -12.09 -3.24
C GLU A 59 -1.00 -12.15 -2.39
N HIS A 60 -0.07 -11.23 -2.63
CA HIS A 60 1.16 -11.05 -1.85
C HIS A 60 1.04 -9.98 -0.76
N VAL A 61 -0.14 -9.35 -0.60
CA VAL A 61 -0.34 -8.19 0.29
C VAL A 61 -1.38 -8.50 1.36
N VAL A 62 -1.02 -8.30 2.63
CA VAL A 62 -1.95 -8.44 3.76
C VAL A 62 -1.87 -7.20 4.64
N TYR A 63 -3.02 -6.56 4.90
CA TYR A 63 -3.13 -5.42 5.81
C TYR A 63 -3.88 -5.82 7.08
N LEU A 64 -3.25 -5.55 8.23
CA LEU A 64 -3.76 -5.89 9.55
C LEU A 64 -4.19 -4.63 10.30
N GLY A 65 -5.35 -4.68 10.97
CA GLY A 65 -5.86 -3.57 11.77
C GLY A 65 -6.78 -2.59 11.04
N VAL A 66 -7.06 -2.87 9.76
CA VAL A 66 -7.93 -2.06 8.91
C VAL A 66 -9.32 -1.94 9.53
N ARG A 67 -9.73 -0.69 9.74
CA ARG A 67 -11.04 -0.31 10.31
C ARG A 67 -11.60 0.96 9.67
N SER A 68 -10.93 1.49 8.65
CA SER A 68 -11.36 2.60 7.82
C SER A 68 -10.97 2.32 6.37
N TYR A 69 -11.93 2.37 5.46
CA TYR A 69 -11.74 2.19 4.02
C TYR A 69 -12.93 2.83 3.30
N SER A 70 -12.74 3.24 2.05
CA SER A 70 -13.83 3.75 1.21
C SER A 70 -14.70 2.60 0.67
N ARG A 71 -15.91 2.91 0.20
CA ARG A 71 -16.77 1.88 -0.38
C ARG A 71 -16.13 1.26 -1.62
N GLU A 72 -15.50 2.11 -2.43
CA GLU A 72 -14.79 1.74 -3.65
C GLU A 72 -13.67 0.75 -3.33
N GLU A 73 -12.86 1.01 -2.29
CA GLU A 73 -11.79 0.08 -1.87
C GLU A 73 -12.31 -1.29 -1.40
N ARG A 74 -13.57 -1.39 -0.97
CA ARG A 74 -14.20 -2.65 -0.55
C ARG A 74 -14.81 -3.44 -1.71
N GLU A 75 -15.26 -2.74 -2.74
CA GLU A 75 -15.97 -3.30 -3.90
C GLU A 75 -15.02 -3.72 -5.03
N ASP A 76 -13.76 -3.27 -4.97
CA ASP A 76 -12.67 -3.65 -5.88
C ASP A 76 -12.23 -5.11 -5.74
#